data_AF-A0A514Z6V2-F1
#
_entry.id   AF-A0A514Z6V2-F1
#
_cell.length_a   1.000
_cell.length_b   1.000
_cell.length_c   1.000
_cell.angle_alpha   90.00
_cell.angle_beta   90.00
_cell.angle_gamma   90.00
#
_symmetry.space_group_name_H-M   'P 1'
#
loop_
_entity.id
_entity.type
_entity.pdbx_description
1 polymer ?
#
loop_
_entity_poly.entity_id
_entity_poly.type
_entity_poly.pdbx_seq_one_letter_code
_entity_poly.pdbx_strand_id
1 'polypeptide(L)'
;MGTKVALNVEGIKITKYVRRLVYCVFNNCKDVDCITHKDGDKYNNNLDNLVARTRHQHACYTNSNRYLSKSLKNKKVVKIDISTRKIEQVNLSIYTGAKYKEEYKKILNAISPIYKGGSITRDGALYFVEGEKYQLINKIQSCIKTDEILLRNIDIYNVFKKSIRKKIKVNKNYLQILEET
;
A
#
# COMPACT_ATOMS: atom_id res chain seq x y z
N MET A 1 0.32 -10.43 -0.38
CA MET A 1 0.09 -11.58 0.52
C MET A 1 0.28 -11.13 1.96
N GLY A 2 -0.32 -11.79 2.94
CA GLY A 2 -0.18 -11.54 4.38
C GLY A 2 0.06 -12.85 5.13
N THR A 3 0.28 -12.79 6.45
CA THR A 3 0.71 -13.97 7.23
C THR A 3 -0.34 -15.08 7.24
N LYS A 4 0.11 -16.31 6.98
CA LYS A 4 -0.69 -17.53 7.04
C LYS A 4 -0.06 -18.50 8.04
N VAL A 5 -0.91 -19.29 8.68
CA VAL A 5 -0.50 -20.38 9.57
C VAL A 5 -1.19 -21.66 9.12
N ALA A 6 -0.51 -22.78 9.29
CA ALA A 6 -1.09 -24.10 9.09
C ALA A 6 -1.67 -24.59 10.42
N LEU A 7 -2.93 -25.01 10.38
CA LEU A 7 -3.62 -25.68 11.48
C LEU A 7 -3.79 -27.14 11.09
N ASN A 8 -3.69 -28.05 12.06
CA ASN A 8 -3.93 -29.47 11.84
C ASN A 8 -5.22 -29.85 12.57
N VAL A 9 -6.16 -30.46 11.87
CA VAL A 9 -7.43 -30.96 12.42
C VAL A 9 -7.58 -32.38 11.92
N GLU A 10 -7.56 -33.36 12.82
CA GLU A 10 -7.74 -34.78 12.48
C GLU A 10 -6.74 -35.30 11.42
N GLY A 11 -5.50 -34.81 11.46
CA GLY A 11 -4.47 -35.15 10.48
C GLY A 11 -4.54 -34.33 9.19
N ILE A 12 -5.59 -33.53 8.99
CA ILE A 12 -5.76 -32.67 7.81
C ILE A 12 -5.15 -31.29 8.08
N LYS A 13 -4.19 -30.90 7.24
CA LYS A 13 -3.54 -29.59 7.31
C LYS A 13 -4.35 -28.52 6.57
N ILE A 14 -4.85 -27.53 7.31
CA ILE A 14 -5.65 -26.41 6.79
C ILE A 14 -4.86 -25.11 6.97
N THR A 15 -4.63 -24.37 5.88
CA THR A 15 -3.96 -23.07 5.95
C THR A 15 -4.96 -21.93 6.14
N LYS A 16 -4.76 -21.10 7.15
CA LYS A 16 -5.61 -19.92 7.45
C LYS A 16 -4.78 -18.65 7.55
N TYR A 17 -5.40 -17.50 7.25
CA TYR A 17 -4.76 -16.20 7.45
C TYR A 17 -4.82 -15.78 8.93
N VAL A 18 -3.70 -15.29 9.46
CA VAL A 18 -3.60 -14.86 10.87
C VAL A 18 -4.63 -13.77 11.20
N ARG A 19 -4.71 -12.71 10.38
CA ARG A 19 -5.72 -11.64 10.54
C ARG A 19 -7.15 -12.16 10.69
N ARG A 20 -7.49 -13.26 10.00
CA ARG A 20 -8.85 -13.82 10.02
C ARG A 20 -9.07 -14.60 11.32
N LEU A 21 -8.08 -15.36 11.75
CA LEU A 21 -8.13 -16.06 13.03
C LEU A 21 -8.29 -15.06 14.19
N VAL A 22 -7.44 -14.03 14.25
CA VAL A 22 -7.52 -12.98 15.28
C VAL A 22 -8.90 -12.34 15.29
N TYR A 23 -9.36 -11.80 14.16
CA TYR A 23 -10.64 -11.11 14.12
C TYR A 23 -11.82 -12.01 14.50
N CYS A 24 -11.88 -13.24 13.97
CA CYS A 24 -12.99 -14.15 14.23
C CYS A 24 -13.03 -14.61 15.70
N VAL A 25 -11.87 -14.88 16.30
CA VAL A 25 -11.78 -15.34 17.70
C VAL A 25 -12.19 -14.23 18.66
N PHE A 26 -11.63 -13.02 18.50
CA PHE A 26 -11.86 -11.94 19.47
C PHE A 26 -13.19 -11.19 19.28
N ASN A 27 -13.80 -11.22 18.09
CA ASN A 27 -15.11 -10.60 17.85
C ASN A 27 -16.27 -11.61 17.78
N ASN A 28 -16.02 -12.88 18.12
CA ASN A 28 -16.99 -13.98 18.07
C ASN A 28 -17.81 -14.05 16.76
N CYS A 29 -17.15 -13.79 15.63
CA CYS A 29 -17.81 -13.65 14.33
C CYS A 29 -17.26 -14.68 13.34
N LYS A 30 -18.12 -15.58 12.85
CA LYS A 30 -17.73 -16.64 11.90
C LYS A 30 -17.85 -16.21 10.42
N ASP A 31 -18.78 -15.31 10.13
CA ASP A 31 -19.18 -14.97 8.75
C ASP A 31 -18.78 -13.55 8.36
N VAL A 32 -17.48 -13.35 8.18
CA VAL A 32 -16.94 -12.11 7.60
C VAL A 32 -16.46 -12.37 6.19
N ASP A 33 -16.92 -11.62 5.19
CA ASP A 33 -16.42 -11.77 3.82
C ASP A 33 -14.92 -11.43 3.73
N CYS A 34 -14.57 -10.19 4.09
CA CYS A 34 -13.24 -9.63 3.89
C CYS A 34 -12.74 -8.98 5.17
N ILE A 35 -11.47 -9.20 5.51
CA ILE A 35 -10.78 -8.51 6.62
C ILE A 35 -9.60 -7.75 6.04
N THR A 36 -9.57 -6.45 6.32
CA THR A 36 -8.55 -5.50 5.85
C THR A 36 -7.84 -4.82 7.02
N HIS A 37 -6.64 -4.31 6.77
CA HIS A 37 -5.83 -3.56 7.72
C HIS A 37 -6.05 -2.06 7.51
N LYS A 38 -6.32 -1.29 8.58
CA LYS A 38 -6.57 0.16 8.51
C LYS A 38 -5.34 0.92 8.03
N ASP A 39 -4.17 0.55 8.52
CA ASP A 39 -2.86 1.12 8.19
C ASP A 39 -2.27 0.60 6.86
N GLY A 40 -2.90 -0.41 6.26
CA GLY A 40 -2.39 -1.09 5.06
C GLY A 40 -1.14 -1.97 5.29
N ASP A 41 -0.65 -2.10 6.53
CA ASP A 41 0.40 -3.04 6.92
C ASP A 41 -0.21 -4.43 7.11
N LYS A 42 0.14 -5.36 6.22
CA LYS A 42 -0.45 -6.71 6.18
C LYS A 42 0.06 -7.62 7.31
N TYR A 43 1.05 -7.18 8.08
CA TYR A 43 1.67 -7.92 9.18
C TYR A 43 1.27 -7.37 10.56
N ASN A 44 0.70 -6.17 10.63
CA ASN A 44 0.12 -5.63 11.85
C ASN A 44 -1.26 -6.25 12.13
N ASN A 45 -1.27 -7.43 12.75
CA ASN A 45 -2.50 -8.19 13.02
C ASN A 45 -3.18 -7.83 14.35
N ASN A 46 -2.86 -6.67 14.95
CA ASN A 46 -3.57 -6.18 16.14
C ASN A 46 -5.06 -6.00 15.84
N LEU A 47 -5.92 -6.44 16.76
CA LEU A 47 -7.38 -6.45 16.56
C LEU A 47 -7.91 -5.06 16.16
N ASP A 48 -7.43 -4.00 16.82
CA ASP A 48 -7.84 -2.61 16.58
C ASP A 48 -7.48 -2.11 15.17
N ASN A 49 -6.48 -2.72 14.52
CA ASN A 49 -6.07 -2.41 13.16
C ASN A 49 -6.88 -3.18 12.10
N LEU A 50 -7.68 -4.17 12.50
CA LEU A 50 -8.45 -5.00 11.59
C LEU A 50 -9.88 -4.48 11.42
N VAL A 51 -10.38 -4.54 10.19
CA VAL A 51 -11.74 -4.12 9.85
C VAL A 51 -12.39 -5.17 8.96
N ALA A 52 -13.54 -5.67 9.40
CA ALA A 52 -14.46 -6.47 8.58
C ALA A 52 -15.15 -5.60 7.53
N ARG A 53 -15.28 -6.12 6.32
CA ARG A 53 -16.00 -5.50 5.21
C ARG A 53 -16.79 -6.57 4.48
N THR A 54 -17.97 -6.21 3.98
CA THR A 54 -18.69 -7.04 3.00
C THR A 54 -17.90 -7.12 1.69
N ARG A 55 -18.17 -8.13 0.86
CA ARG A 55 -17.54 -8.23 -0.47
C ARG A 55 -17.76 -6.97 -1.31
N HIS A 56 -18.94 -6.37 -1.23
CA HIS A 56 -19.28 -5.12 -1.92
C HIS A 56 -18.47 -3.92 -1.38
N GLN A 57 -18.37 -3.78 -0.05
CA GLN A 57 -17.56 -2.72 0.57
C GLN A 57 -16.08 -2.89 0.25
N HIS A 58 -15.58 -4.13 0.23
CA HIS A 58 -14.21 -4.43 -0.17
C HIS A 58 -13.97 -4.09 -1.64
N ALA A 59 -14.88 -4.48 -2.55
CA ALA A 59 -14.80 -4.14 -3.96
C ALA A 59 -14.86 -2.63 -4.19
N CYS A 60 -15.72 -1.91 -3.49
CA CYS A 60 -15.74 -0.44 -3.54
C CYS A 60 -14.44 0.17 -3.02
N TYR A 61 -13.87 -0.37 -1.95
CA TYR A 61 -12.60 0.06 -1.36
C TYR A 61 -11.42 -0.19 -2.30
N THR A 62 -11.35 -1.35 -2.95
CA THR A 62 -10.28 -1.70 -3.91
C THR A 62 -10.45 -0.96 -5.24
N ASN A 63 -11.66 -0.93 -5.79
CA ASN A 63 -12.01 -0.23 -7.04
C ASN A 63 -12.20 1.28 -6.87
N SER A 64 -11.84 1.83 -5.71
CA SER A 64 -12.06 3.23 -5.32
C SER A 64 -11.27 4.27 -6.14
N ASN A 65 -10.81 3.99 -7.37
CA ASN A 65 -10.33 5.07 -8.22
C ASN A 65 -11.42 6.13 -8.37
N ARG A 66 -12.70 5.74 -8.31
CA ARG A 66 -13.84 6.67 -8.26
C ARG A 66 -13.88 7.54 -6.99
N TYR A 67 -13.70 6.98 -5.79
CA TYR A 67 -13.69 7.77 -4.55
C TYR A 67 -12.41 8.59 -4.40
N LEU A 68 -11.26 8.02 -4.75
CA LEU A 68 -10.00 8.74 -4.81
C LEU A 68 -10.10 9.90 -5.82
N SER A 69 -10.71 9.67 -6.99
CA SER A 69 -10.94 10.73 -7.98
C SER A 69 -11.83 11.86 -7.47
N LYS A 70 -12.83 11.56 -6.61
CA LYS A 70 -13.66 12.59 -5.97
C LYS A 70 -12.88 13.35 -4.89
N SER A 71 -12.13 12.65 -4.03
CA SER A 71 -11.34 13.24 -2.94
C SER A 71 -10.17 14.08 -3.45
N LEU A 72 -9.56 13.68 -4.56
CA LEU A 72 -8.46 14.38 -5.20
C LEU A 72 -8.91 15.48 -6.18
N LYS A 73 -10.22 15.61 -6.42
CA LYS A 73 -10.76 16.66 -7.27
C LYS A 73 -10.36 18.02 -6.67
N ASN A 74 -9.76 18.87 -7.48
CA ASN A 74 -9.23 20.19 -7.09
C ASN A 74 -8.05 20.17 -6.10
N LYS A 75 -7.44 19.00 -5.83
CA LYS A 75 -6.20 18.96 -5.07
C LYS A 75 -4.99 19.17 -5.97
N LYS A 76 -3.95 19.77 -5.41
CA LYS A 76 -2.62 19.84 -6.02
C LYS A 76 -1.85 18.57 -5.68
N VAL A 77 -1.18 18.02 -6.69
CA VAL A 77 -0.32 16.85 -6.58
C VAL A 77 1.10 17.30 -6.80
N VAL A 78 1.99 16.87 -5.93
CA VAL A 78 3.43 17.04 -6.09
C VAL A 78 3.99 15.79 -6.77
N LYS A 79 4.70 16.01 -7.86
CA LYS A 79 5.48 15.01 -8.58
C LYS A 79 6.95 15.32 -8.38
N ILE A 80 7.73 14.34 -7.93
CA ILE A 80 9.18 14.47 -7.77
C ILE A 80 9.85 13.44 -8.67
N ASP A 81 10.61 13.91 -9.66
CA ASP A 81 11.44 13.03 -10.48
C ASP A 81 12.63 12.51 -9.67
N ILE A 82 12.81 11.19 -9.64
CA ILE A 82 13.83 10.55 -8.80
C ILE A 82 15.25 10.84 -9.30
N SER A 83 15.41 10.96 -10.61
CA SER A 83 16.71 11.12 -11.27
C SER A 83 17.20 12.56 -11.23
N THR A 84 16.31 13.52 -11.48
CA THR A 84 16.63 14.94 -11.58
C THR A 84 16.33 15.73 -10.31
N ARG A 85 15.60 15.12 -9.35
CA ARG A 85 15.07 15.78 -8.13
C ARG A 85 14.16 16.98 -8.43
N LYS A 86 13.72 17.14 -9.68
CA LYS A 86 12.83 18.24 -10.07
C LYS A 86 11.45 18.03 -9.44
N ILE A 87 10.94 19.07 -8.80
CA ILE A 87 9.59 19.11 -8.22
C ILE A 87 8.66 19.79 -9.22
N GLU A 88 7.55 19.13 -9.53
CA GLU A 88 6.48 19.66 -10.36
C GLU A 88 5.16 19.60 -9.59
N GLN A 89 4.44 20.72 -9.52
CA GLN A 89 3.11 20.78 -8.95
C GLN A 89 2.06 20.67 -10.07
N VAL A 90 1.19 19.67 -9.96
CA VAL A 90 0.14 19.40 -10.94
C VAL A 90 -1.21 19.64 -10.30
N ASN A 91 -1.98 20.58 -10.85
CA ASN A 91 -3.35 20.81 -10.39
C ASN A 91 -4.32 19.87 -11.10
N LEU A 92 -4.91 18.93 -10.36
CA LEU A 92 -5.80 17.92 -10.93
C LEU A 92 -7.11 18.49 -11.49
N SER A 93 -7.53 19.70 -11.08
CA SER A 93 -8.76 20.32 -11.62
C SER A 93 -8.70 20.54 -13.14
N ILE A 94 -7.50 20.80 -13.66
CA ILE A 94 -7.23 21.08 -15.08
C ILE A 94 -7.48 19.82 -15.95
N TYR A 95 -7.37 18.63 -15.37
CA TYR A 95 -7.41 17.36 -16.10
C TYR A 95 -8.79 16.70 -16.14
N THR A 96 -9.85 17.43 -15.80
CA THR A 96 -11.23 16.91 -15.74
C THR A 96 -11.91 16.76 -17.11
N GLY A 97 -11.34 17.33 -18.18
CA GLY A 97 -11.85 17.24 -19.55
C GLY A 97 -11.43 15.97 -20.31
N ALA A 98 -12.18 15.60 -21.36
CA ALA A 98 -11.94 14.39 -22.16
C ALA A 98 -10.51 14.31 -22.75
N LYS A 99 -9.92 15.46 -23.11
CA LYS A 99 -8.55 15.60 -23.63
C LYS A 99 -7.47 15.10 -22.66
N TYR A 100 -7.72 15.23 -21.35
CA TYR A 100 -6.73 15.02 -20.29
C TYR A 100 -6.99 13.76 -19.46
N LYS A 101 -7.97 12.95 -19.88
CA LYS A 101 -8.45 11.77 -19.16
C LYS A 101 -7.36 10.73 -18.90
N GLU A 102 -6.43 10.55 -19.84
CA GLU A 102 -5.36 9.57 -19.69
C GLU A 102 -4.28 10.04 -18.71
N GLU A 103 -3.90 11.31 -18.77
CA GLU A 103 -2.92 11.89 -17.85
C GLU A 103 -3.46 11.97 -16.41
N TYR A 104 -4.75 12.31 -16.27
CA TYR A 104 -5.48 12.19 -15.02
C TYR A 104 -5.43 10.78 -14.43
N LYS A 105 -5.75 9.76 -15.24
CA LYS A 105 -5.68 8.35 -14.81
C LYS A 105 -4.26 7.94 -14.40
N LYS A 106 -3.22 8.40 -15.11
CA LYS A 106 -1.82 8.12 -14.75
C LYS A 106 -1.49 8.64 -13.36
N ILE A 107 -1.84 9.90 -13.07
CA ILE A 107 -1.58 10.51 -11.77
C ILE A 107 -2.39 9.81 -10.67
N LEU A 108 -3.67 9.53 -10.91
CA LEU A 108 -4.49 8.76 -9.96
C LEU A 108 -3.88 7.39 -9.66
N ASN A 109 -3.41 6.68 -10.69
CA ASN A 109 -2.76 5.38 -10.53
C ASN A 109 -1.41 5.46 -9.84
N ALA A 110 -0.72 6.61 -9.90
CA ALA A 110 0.53 6.85 -9.20
C ALA A 110 0.33 7.16 -7.70
N ILE A 111 -0.79 7.81 -7.35
CA ILE A 111 -1.15 8.15 -5.96
C ILE A 111 -1.86 6.99 -5.25
N SER A 112 -2.68 6.22 -5.99
CA SER A 112 -3.46 5.09 -5.47
C SER A 112 -2.66 4.10 -4.59
N PRO A 113 -1.39 3.76 -4.90
CA PRO A 113 -0.55 2.90 -4.06
C PRO A 113 -0.36 3.35 -2.62
N ILE A 114 -0.43 4.66 -2.33
CA ILE A 114 -0.36 5.20 -0.96
C ILE A 114 -1.51 4.63 -0.13
N TYR A 115 -2.70 4.55 -0.70
CA TYR A 115 -3.93 4.13 0.00
C TYR A 115 -4.27 2.64 -0.18
N LYS A 116 -3.89 2.04 -1.30
CA LYS A 116 -4.34 0.69 -1.70
C LYS A 116 -3.22 -0.35 -1.77
N GLY A 117 -1.98 0.11 -1.67
CA GLY A 117 -0.81 -0.70 -2.02
C GLY A 117 -0.57 -0.78 -3.52
N GLY A 118 0.68 -0.97 -3.91
CA GLY A 118 1.13 -0.95 -5.29
C GLY A 118 2.59 -0.52 -5.37
N SER A 119 3.05 -0.18 -6.58
CA SER A 119 4.38 0.43 -6.76
C SER A 119 4.42 1.81 -6.10
N ILE A 120 5.49 2.10 -5.35
CA ILE A 120 5.71 3.41 -4.72
C ILE A 120 5.92 4.49 -5.80
N THR A 121 6.54 4.10 -6.90
CA THR A 121 6.91 5.00 -7.99
C THR A 121 6.13 4.68 -9.25
N ARG A 122 5.95 5.71 -10.08
CA ARG A 122 5.37 5.60 -11.42
C ARG A 122 6.19 6.47 -12.36
N ASP A 123 6.57 5.94 -13.52
CA ASP A 123 7.30 6.69 -14.55
C ASP A 123 8.56 7.40 -14.01
N GLY A 124 9.31 6.74 -13.11
CA GLY A 124 10.52 7.30 -12.52
C GLY A 124 10.30 8.42 -11.49
N ALA A 125 9.06 8.66 -11.07
CA ALA A 125 8.71 9.72 -10.14
C ALA A 125 7.92 9.24 -8.91
N LEU A 126 8.01 10.02 -7.84
CA LEU A 126 7.19 9.93 -6.64
C LEU A 126 6.03 10.91 -6.75
N TYR A 127 4.85 10.49 -6.28
CA TYR A 127 3.64 11.30 -6.33
C TYR A 127 2.99 11.33 -4.96
N PHE A 128 2.59 12.52 -4.51
CA PHE A 128 1.78 12.69 -3.30
C PHE A 128 0.92 13.94 -3.42
N VAL A 129 -0.12 14.01 -2.60
CA VAL A 129 -0.98 15.19 -2.52
C VAL A 129 -0.28 16.26 -1.70
N GLU A 130 -0.33 17.52 -2.14
CA GLU A 130 0.22 18.64 -1.38
C GLU A 130 -0.35 18.66 0.04
N GLY A 131 0.52 18.74 1.05
CA GLY A 131 0.16 18.63 2.47
C GLY A 131 0.02 17.20 3.01
N GLU A 132 -0.01 16.17 2.17
CA GLU A 132 -0.13 14.75 2.59
C GLU A 132 1.15 13.93 2.35
N LYS A 133 2.31 14.59 2.24
CA LYS A 133 3.65 13.97 2.07
C LYS A 133 3.91 12.85 3.08
N TYR A 134 3.48 13.04 4.33
CA TYR A 134 3.64 12.07 5.42
C TYR A 134 3.01 10.70 5.10
N GLN A 135 1.93 10.64 4.30
CA GLN A 135 1.30 9.37 3.95
C GLN A 135 2.20 8.52 3.05
N LEU A 136 2.89 9.16 2.10
CA LEU A 136 3.87 8.50 1.25
C LEU A 136 5.07 8.03 2.08
N ILE A 137 5.57 8.87 2.99
CA ILE A 137 6.66 8.52 3.92
C ILE A 137 6.29 7.28 4.75
N ASN A 138 5.15 7.31 5.42
CA ASN A 138 4.65 6.19 6.22
C ASN A 138 4.52 4.91 5.39
N LYS A 139 4.07 5.04 4.13
CA LYS A 139 3.96 3.91 3.21
C LYS A 139 5.31 3.31 2.88
N ILE A 140 6.31 4.13 2.58
CA ILE A 140 7.67 3.67 2.26
C ILE A 140 8.31 3.03 3.49
N GLN A 141 8.16 3.63 4.66
CA GLN A 141 8.64 3.08 5.94
C GLN A 141 8.01 1.72 6.25
N SER A 142 6.69 1.56 6.07
CA SER A 142 6.00 0.27 6.23
C SER A 142 6.53 -0.79 5.25
N CYS A 143 6.81 -0.41 4.00
CA CYS A 143 7.44 -1.31 3.03
C CYS A 143 8.83 -1.77 3.47
N ILE A 144 9.67 -0.85 3.95
CA ILE A 144 11.01 -1.16 4.46
C ILE A 144 10.92 -2.12 5.64
N LYS A 145 10.09 -1.79 6.65
CA LYS A 145 9.90 -2.60 7.86
C LYS A 145 9.46 -4.02 7.49
N THR A 146 8.50 -4.14 6.57
CA THR A 146 8.03 -5.43 6.04
C THR A 146 9.16 -6.23 5.40
N ASP A 147 9.92 -5.60 4.50
CA ASP A 147 11.00 -6.26 3.77
C ASP A 147 12.15 -6.65 4.73
N GLU A 148 12.42 -5.86 5.77
CA GLU A 148 13.41 -6.17 6.82
C GLU A 148 12.98 -7.34 7.71
N ILE A 149 11.69 -7.43 8.07
CA ILE A 149 11.14 -8.61 8.77
C ILE A 149 11.27 -9.85 7.89
N LEU A 150 10.92 -9.75 6.60
CA LEU A 150 11.06 -10.86 5.67
C LEU A 150 12.52 -11.31 5.56
N LEU A 151 13.46 -10.36 5.44
CA LEU A 151 14.88 -10.65 5.31
C LEU A 151 15.46 -11.37 6.53
N ARG A 152 14.95 -11.08 7.74
CA ARG A 152 15.36 -11.74 8.99
C ARG A 152 14.88 -13.20 9.09
N ASN A 153 13.74 -13.51 8.47
CA ASN A 153 13.09 -14.81 8.60
C ASN A 153 13.29 -15.72 7.38
N ILE A 154 13.95 -15.23 6.32
CA ILE A 154 14.18 -16.00 5.10
C ILE A 154 15.49 -16.80 5.22
N ASP A 155 15.47 -18.02 4.67
CA ASP A 155 16.64 -18.91 4.65
C ASP A 155 17.88 -18.21 4.05
N ILE A 156 19.06 -18.53 4.57
CA ILE A 156 20.34 -17.99 4.10
C ILE A 156 20.61 -18.29 2.62
N TYR A 157 20.13 -19.42 2.09
CA TYR A 157 20.27 -19.83 0.69
C TYR A 157 19.14 -19.29 -0.21
N ASN A 158 18.22 -18.49 0.33
CA ASN A 158 17.10 -18.00 -0.45
C ASN A 158 17.53 -17.00 -1.53
N VAL A 159 17.25 -17.34 -2.79
CA VAL A 159 17.62 -16.56 -4.00
C VAL A 159 17.06 -15.13 -3.97
N PHE A 160 15.93 -14.89 -3.29
CA PHE A 160 15.30 -13.58 -3.23
C PHE A 160 15.97 -12.60 -2.25
N LYS A 161 16.89 -13.08 -1.39
CA LYS A 161 17.56 -12.26 -0.36
C LYS A 161 18.25 -11.03 -0.94
N LYS A 162 18.93 -11.18 -2.08
CA LYS A 162 19.61 -10.07 -2.79
C LYS A 162 18.60 -9.03 -3.29
N SER A 163 17.49 -9.48 -3.86
CA SER A 163 16.42 -8.62 -4.39
C SER A 163 15.71 -7.84 -3.29
N ILE A 164 15.44 -8.48 -2.14
CA ILE A 164 14.85 -7.82 -0.96
C ILE A 164 15.78 -6.73 -0.44
N ARG A 165 17.09 -7.01 -0.29
CA ARG A 165 18.09 -5.99 0.12
C ARG A 165 18.14 -4.81 -0.85
N LYS A 166 18.14 -5.08 -2.16
CA LYS A 166 18.11 -4.03 -3.19
C LYS A 166 16.85 -3.16 -3.05
N LYS A 167 15.69 -3.78 -2.83
CA LYS A 167 14.42 -3.06 -2.63
C LYS A 167 14.43 -2.17 -1.39
N ILE A 168 14.96 -2.66 -0.27
CA ILE A 168 15.14 -1.85 0.95
C ILE A 168 16.04 -0.64 0.67
N LYS A 169 17.19 -0.85 0.00
CA LYS A 169 18.12 0.25 -0.35
C LYS A 169 17.44 1.31 -1.23
N VAL A 170 16.68 0.86 -2.23
CA VAL A 170 15.93 1.75 -3.13
C VAL A 170 14.88 2.56 -2.36
N ASN A 171 14.12 1.92 -1.48
CA ASN A 171 13.11 2.62 -0.66
C ASN A 171 13.73 3.60 0.34
N LYS A 172 14.91 3.29 0.92
CA LYS A 172 15.66 4.23 1.76
C LYS A 172 16.10 5.47 0.98
N ASN A 173 16.57 5.29 -0.27
CA ASN A 173 16.87 6.41 -1.15
C ASN A 173 15.64 7.27 -1.44
N TYR A 174 14.45 6.68 -1.60
CA TYR A 174 13.20 7.44 -1.75
C TYR A 174 12.84 8.25 -0.51
N LEU A 175 13.08 7.74 0.70
CA LEU A 175 12.91 8.52 1.93
C LEU A 175 13.85 9.70 1.97
N GLN A 176 15.13 9.50 1.66
CA GLN A 176 16.11 10.58 1.59
C GLN A 176 15.68 11.67 0.59
N ILE A 177 15.21 11.29 -0.60
CA ILE A 177 14.64 12.24 -1.58
C ILE A 177 13.54 13.10 -0.95
N LEU A 178 12.63 12.45 -0.22
CA LEU A 178 11.50 13.13 0.41
C LEU A 178 11.93 13.97 1.61
N GLU A 179 13.01 13.63 2.32
CA GLU A 179 13.49 14.44 3.45
C GLU A 179 14.22 15.72 3.00
N GLU A 180 14.90 15.65 1.85
CA GLU A 180 15.63 16.77 1.23
C GLU A 180 14.72 17.78 0.49
N THR A 181 13.44 17.47 0.29
CA THR A 181 12.46 18.30 -0.44
C THR A 181 11.32 18.80 0.43
#